data_AF-A0A2A9PJB9-F1
#
_entry.id   AF-A0A2A9PJB9-F1
#
_cell.length_a   1.000
_cell.length_b   1.000
_cell.length_c   1.000
_cell.angle_alpha   90.00
_cell.angle_beta   90.00
_cell.angle_gamma   90.00
#
_symmetry.space_group_name_H-M   'P 1'
#
loop_
_entity.id
_entity.type
_entity.pdbx_description
1 polymer ?
#
loop_
_entity_poly.entity_id
_entity_poly.type
_entity_poly.pdbx_seq_one_letter_code
_entity_poly.pdbx_strand_id
1 'polypeptide(L)' 'MDKGPHSESPPPERQSGAQMHDTPASGQGIDSADNKQDKVTAQVQGLSSNPKGPVDDAVKDKFAKTS' A
#
# COMPACT_ATOMS: atom_id res chain seq x y z
N MET A 1 -2.13 9.33 -42.04
CA MET A 1 -2.17 9.25 -40.56
C MET A 1 -3.41 10.03 -40.14
N ASP A 2 -4.54 9.32 -40.03
CA ASP A 2 -5.83 9.91 -39.63
C ASP A 2 -5.83 10.06 -38.10
N LYS A 3 -5.82 11.31 -37.63
CA LYS A 3 -5.95 11.61 -36.19
C LYS A 3 -7.43 11.61 -35.88
N GLY A 4 -7.94 10.50 -35.33
CA GLY A 4 -9.30 10.42 -34.80
C GLY A 4 -9.55 11.56 -33.80
N PRO A 5 -10.79 12.07 -33.70
CA PRO A 5 -11.09 13.23 -32.88
C PRO A 5 -10.72 12.94 -31.42
N HIS A 6 -9.81 13.74 -30.88
CA HIS A 6 -9.52 13.76 -29.46
C HIS A 6 -10.83 14.01 -28.72
N SER A 7 -11.18 13.15 -27.77
CA SER A 7 -12.38 13.30 -26.94
C SER A 7 -12.19 14.49 -26.01
N GLU A 8 -12.60 15.67 -26.46
CA GLU A 8 -12.76 16.84 -25.59
C GLU A 8 -13.87 16.56 -24.59
N SER A 9 -13.66 16.94 -23.32
CA SER A 9 -14.70 16.85 -22.29
C SER A 9 -15.94 17.64 -22.74
N PRO A 10 -17.16 17.13 -22.47
CA PRO A 10 -18.37 17.84 -22.85
C PRO A 10 -18.38 19.25 -22.21
N PRO A 11 -18.92 20.27 -22.90
CA PRO A 11 -19.10 21.59 -22.30
C PRO A 11 -19.95 21.50 -21.03
N PRO A 12 -19.80 22.42 -20.05
CA PRO A 12 -20.42 22.31 -18.72
C PRO A 12 -21.94 22.07 -18.76
N GLU A 13 -22.61 22.64 -19.76
CA GLU A 13 -24.06 22.51 -20.01
C GLU A 13 -24.49 21.11 -20.49
N ARG A 14 -23.54 20.32 -21.02
CA ARG A 14 -23.72 18.93 -21.47
C ARG A 14 -23.03 17.94 -20.53
N GLN A 15 -22.53 18.40 -19.40
CA GLN A 15 -21.92 17.53 -18.40
C GLN A 15 -22.98 16.51 -17.94
N SER A 16 -22.69 15.23 -18.17
CA SER A 16 -23.63 14.16 -17.86
C SER A 16 -23.78 13.97 -16.34
N GLY A 17 -24.89 13.38 -15.90
CA GLY A 17 -25.12 13.05 -14.48
C GLY A 17 -23.97 12.26 -13.86
N ALA A 18 -23.26 11.45 -14.66
CA ALA A 18 -22.09 10.68 -14.23
C ALA A 18 -20.88 11.51 -13.78
N GLN A 19 -20.86 12.81 -14.10
CA GLN A 19 -19.83 13.73 -13.63
C GLN A 19 -20.35 14.69 -12.54
N MET A 20 -21.67 14.95 -12.49
CA MET A 20 -22.27 15.93 -11.56
C MET A 20 -22.82 15.29 -10.28
N HIS A 21 -23.31 14.06 -10.36
CA HIS A 21 -24.13 13.44 -9.31
C HIS A 21 -23.74 11.99 -9.00
N ASP A 22 -22.97 11.33 -9.87
CA ASP A 22 -22.41 10.04 -9.49
C ASP A 22 -21.38 10.29 -8.40
N THR A 23 -21.57 9.57 -7.29
CA THR A 23 -20.53 9.42 -6.29
C THR A 23 -19.24 9.01 -7.00
N PRO A 24 -18.08 9.62 -6.67
CA PRO A 24 -16.78 9.14 -7.15
C PRO A 24 -16.75 7.62 -7.02
N ALA A 25 -16.27 6.92 -8.08
CA ALA A 25 -16.19 5.47 -8.11
C ALA A 25 -15.79 4.95 -6.72
N SER A 26 -16.47 3.92 -6.21
CA SER A 26 -16.27 3.37 -4.86
C SER A 26 -14.82 2.95 -4.70
N GLY A 27 -13.95 3.92 -4.43
CA GLY A 27 -12.53 3.75 -4.43
C GLY A 27 -12.28 2.71 -3.36
N GLN A 28 -11.59 1.65 -3.74
CA GLN A 28 -11.03 0.72 -2.77
C GLN A 28 -9.94 1.51 -2.03
N GLY A 29 -10.38 2.36 -1.08
CA GLY A 29 -9.50 3.02 -0.14
C GLY A 29 -8.77 1.94 0.60
N ILE A 30 -7.43 2.08 0.68
CA ILE A 30 -6.46 1.23 1.38
C ILE A 30 -7.12 0.05 2.10
N ASP A 31 -7.04 -1.12 1.46
CA ASP A 31 -7.45 -2.45 1.92
C ASP A 31 -7.79 -2.49 3.42
N SER A 32 -9.01 -2.92 3.76
CA SER A 32 -9.47 -3.09 5.13
C SER A 32 -8.37 -3.71 6.00
N ALA A 33 -8.11 -3.14 7.17
CA ALA A 33 -7.07 -3.59 8.10
C ALA A 33 -7.35 -4.98 8.72
N ASP A 34 -8.40 -5.66 8.27
CA ASP A 34 -8.73 -7.01 8.63
C ASP A 34 -7.54 -7.92 8.29
N ASN A 35 -7.00 -8.58 9.31
CA ASN A 35 -5.83 -9.47 9.21
C ASN A 35 -4.48 -8.75 8.95
N LYS A 36 -4.37 -7.43 9.19
CA LYS A 36 -3.09 -6.70 9.08
C LYS A 36 -1.99 -7.33 9.95
N GLN A 37 -2.34 -7.76 11.16
CA GLN A 37 -1.38 -8.36 12.09
C GLN A 37 -0.83 -9.69 11.55
N ASP A 38 -1.69 -10.53 10.98
CA ASP A 38 -1.30 -11.84 10.44
C ASP A 38 -0.46 -11.67 9.17
N LYS A 39 -0.85 -10.75 8.28
CA LYS A 39 -0.07 -10.42 7.07
C LYS A 39 1.32 -9.86 7.41
N VAL A 40 1.40 -8.96 8.38
CA VAL A 40 2.69 -8.40 8.83
C VAL A 40 3.57 -9.49 9.45
N THR A 41 2.99 -10.36 10.27
CA THR A 41 3.73 -11.46 10.91
C THR A 41 4.29 -12.44 9.88
N ALA A 42 3.49 -12.84 8.90
CA ALA A 42 3.92 -13.72 7.82
C ALA A 42 5.04 -13.09 6.96
N GLN A 43 4.96 -11.79 6.66
CA GLN A 43 6.00 -11.06 5.93
C GLN A 43 7.31 -11.01 6.73
N VAL A 44 7.25 -10.71 8.02
CA VAL A 44 8.45 -10.62 8.88
C VAL A 44 9.09 -11.99 9.07
N GLN A 45 8.31 -13.06 9.21
CA GLN A 45 8.83 -14.43 9.30
C GLN A 45 9.57 -14.86 8.04
N GLY A 46 9.15 -14.43 6.85
CA GLY A 46 9.89 -14.67 5.61
C GLY A 46 11.27 -14.00 5.57
N LEU A 47 11.48 -12.94 6.34
CA LEU A 47 12.74 -12.18 6.41
C LEU A 47 13.74 -12.74 7.43
N SER A 48 13.33 -13.65 8.31
CA SER A 48 14.20 -14.22 9.34
C SER A 48 15.15 -15.32 8.82
N SER A 49 15.19 -15.57 7.51
CA SER A 49 16.00 -16.64 6.90
C SER A 49 17.51 -16.43 7.01
N ASN A 50 17.96 -15.25 7.44
CA ASN A 50 19.38 -14.99 7.61
C ASN A 50 19.89 -15.70 8.87
N PRO A 51 20.91 -16.58 8.74
CA PRO A 51 21.55 -17.16 9.91
C PRO A 51 22.13 -16.06 10.79
N LYS A 52 22.12 -16.31 12.09
CA LYS A 52 22.65 -15.41 13.11
C LYS A 52 24.12 -15.05 12.80
N GLY A 53 24.45 -13.77 12.90
CA GLY A 53 25.82 -13.29 12.71
C GLY A 53 26.74 -13.77 13.83
N PRO A 54 28.05 -13.99 13.55
CA PRO A 54 29.00 -14.55 14.52
C PRO A 54 29.23 -13.67 15.76
N VAL A 55 28.87 -12.39 15.70
CA VAL A 55 29.05 -11.43 16.79
C VAL A 55 27.73 -10.97 17.42
N ASP A 56 26.58 -11.47 16.94
CA ASP A 56 25.26 -10.97 17.34
C ASP A 56 24.97 -11.14 18.84
N ASP A 57 25.47 -12.23 19.45
CA ASP A 57 25.34 -12.45 20.90
C ASP A 57 26.25 -11.53 21.70
N ALA A 58 27.52 -11.44 21.30
CA ALA A 58 28.48 -10.57 21.97
C ALA A 58 28.03 -9.11 21.97
N VAL A 59 27.44 -8.62 20.86
CA VAL A 59 26.85 -7.27 20.81
C VAL A 59 25.66 -7.17 21.77
N LYS A 60 24.71 -8.12 21.73
CA LYS A 60 23.56 -8.10 22.63
C LYS A 60 23.95 -8.09 24.10
N ASP A 61 24.93 -8.90 24.50
CA ASP A 61 25.39 -8.99 25.87
C ASP A 61 26.07 -7.70 26.35
N LYS A 62 26.80 -6.99 25.48
CA LYS A 62 27.45 -5.72 25.82
C LYS A 62 26.48 -4.56 26.01
N PHE A 63 25.35 -4.60 25.31
CA PHE A 63 24.33 -3.55 25.37
C PHE A 63 23.11 -3.97 26.20
N ALA A 64 23.12 -5.17 26.78
CA ALA A 64 22.10 -5.62 27.71
C ALA A 64 22.11 -4.72 28.95
N LYS A 65 20.94 -4.21 29.30
CA LYS A 65 20.77 -3.38 30.49
C LYS A 65 20.87 -4.31 31.71
N THR A 66 21.93 -4.16 32.48
CA THR A 66 22.04 -4.80 33.80
C THR A 66 21.02 -4.12 34.71
N SER A 67 19.91 -4.80 35.00
CA SER A 67 18.97 -4.41 36.04
C SER A 67 19.63 -4.37 37.41
#